data_AF-A0AAV9KD34-F1
#
_entry.id   AF-A0AAV9KD34-F1
#
_cell.length_a   1.000
_cell.length_b   1.000
_cell.length_c   1.000
_cell.angle_alpha   90.00
_cell.angle_beta   90.00
_cell.angle_gamma   90.00
#
_symmetry.space_group_name_H-M   'P 1'
#
loop_
_entity.id
_entity.type
_entity.pdbx_description
1 polymer ?
#
loop_
_entity_poly.entity_id
_entity_poly.type
_entity_poly.pdbx_seq_one_letter_code
_entity_poly.pdbx_strand_id
1 'polypeptide(L)'
;MNPYHSISCEICGTRVSASGLATLETDDDDDDLSSSVGNVFLPLRPCNKGKITTRAPIMVEDDVKESVRFRCANAANKRKNREEPSGVEEDEVDSAMGYRGVKAAATKAIEISDSVEQEPGKTFSTSKSKVLKILTYNVWFADIEMHKRMKAIGNLIALHSPDVICFQEVTPEIYDIFQHSGWWKMYSCSISNVMELTRGYFCMQLSKLAVKSYSCKPFSNSIMGRELCIAEIEVEKDMTLVVATSHLESPCPGPPKWDQMYSKERVEQAKEAVELLGRKRNVVFCGDMNWDDKLDGQFPPTDGWIDAWGKMKPEEIGWTYDTKSNKMLSANRTLQKRLDRIACKLQDFCISDVKMIGKDAIPNLTYIKEKKVKSEVKRLTLPVLPSDHYGLLLEISPQ
;
A
#
# COMPACT_ATOMS: atom_id res chain seq x y z
N MET A 1 8.08 -17.61 13.01
CA MET A 1 7.32 -18.77 12.48
C MET A 1 5.87 -18.62 12.90
N ASN A 2 4.92 -18.85 11.99
CA ASN A 2 3.48 -18.78 12.24
C ASN A 2 3.07 -19.93 13.19
N PRO A 3 2.57 -19.65 14.42
CA PRO A 3 2.24 -20.72 15.38
C PRO A 3 1.03 -21.58 15.00
N TYR A 4 0.30 -21.23 13.94
CA TYR A 4 -1.08 -21.71 13.75
C TYR A 4 -1.35 -22.43 12.42
N HIS A 5 -0.33 -22.66 11.58
CA HIS A 5 -0.45 -23.40 10.30
C HIS A 5 -1.62 -22.98 9.38
N SER A 6 -2.22 -21.80 9.57
CA SER A 6 -3.29 -21.31 8.69
C SER A 6 -2.72 -20.60 7.48
N ILE A 7 -3.14 -21.07 6.31
CA ILE A 7 -2.69 -20.62 4.97
C ILE A 7 -3.57 -19.50 4.40
N SER A 8 -4.61 -19.04 5.09
CA SER A 8 -5.49 -17.96 4.62
C SER A 8 -6.17 -17.17 5.74
N CYS A 9 -6.24 -15.84 5.59
CA CYS A 9 -7.11 -14.97 6.40
C CYS A 9 -8.56 -15.05 5.90
N GLU A 10 -9.52 -15.40 6.75
CA GLU A 10 -10.94 -15.51 6.34
C GLU A 10 -11.64 -14.16 6.12
N ILE A 11 -11.00 -13.05 6.52
CA ILE A 11 -11.53 -11.69 6.30
C ILE A 11 -11.07 -11.08 4.97
N CYS A 12 -9.76 -11.08 4.69
CA CYS A 12 -9.22 -10.45 3.48
C CYS A 12 -8.78 -11.48 2.41
N GLY A 13 -8.78 -12.78 2.72
CA GLY A 13 -8.37 -13.83 1.78
C GLY A 13 -6.85 -13.96 1.58
N THR A 14 -6.04 -13.15 2.26
CA THR A 14 -4.58 -13.17 2.19
C THR A 14 -4.00 -14.52 2.57
N ARG A 15 -3.18 -15.11 1.68
CA ARG A 15 -2.38 -16.30 1.95
C ARG A 15 -0.95 -15.91 2.29
N VAL A 16 -0.31 -16.61 3.23
CA VAL A 16 1.14 -16.50 3.45
C VAL A 16 1.84 -17.28 2.34
N SER A 17 2.81 -16.67 1.64
CA SER A 17 3.62 -17.37 0.64
C SER A 17 4.40 -18.52 1.28
N ALA A 18 4.19 -19.73 0.78
CA ALA A 18 4.81 -20.97 1.28
C ALA A 18 6.28 -21.15 0.85
N SER A 19 7.02 -20.07 0.58
CA SER A 19 8.45 -20.13 0.26
C SER A 19 9.25 -20.10 1.57
N GLY A 20 9.32 -21.22 2.28
CA GLY A 20 10.15 -21.33 3.48
C GLY A 20 10.06 -22.61 4.31
N LEU A 21 9.17 -23.58 4.01
CA LEU A 21 9.21 -24.87 4.71
C LEU A 21 10.14 -25.83 3.97
N ALA A 22 11.37 -25.93 4.45
CA ALA A 22 12.26 -27.02 4.11
C ALA A 22 11.74 -28.33 4.74
N THR A 23 11.84 -29.37 3.92
CA THR A 23 11.64 -30.80 4.13
C THR A 23 11.87 -31.29 5.55
N LEU A 24 10.86 -31.95 6.13
CA LEU A 24 11.08 -33.01 7.10
C LEU A 24 10.07 -34.12 6.81
N GLU A 25 10.59 -35.25 6.34
CA GLU A 25 9.88 -36.52 6.19
C GLU A 25 9.48 -37.02 7.58
N THR A 26 8.23 -37.45 7.74
CA THR A 26 7.85 -38.44 8.77
C THR A 26 6.70 -39.27 8.23
N ASP A 27 7.05 -40.54 8.01
CA ASP A 27 6.31 -41.79 7.85
C ASP A 27 4.78 -41.78 8.00
N ASP A 28 4.16 -42.44 7.02
CA ASP A 28 2.79 -42.94 7.00
C ASP A 28 2.52 -43.87 8.18
N ASP A 29 1.38 -43.70 8.84
CA ASP A 29 0.61 -44.80 9.42
C ASP A 29 -0.88 -44.41 9.44
N ASP A 30 -1.67 -45.22 8.76
CA ASP A 30 -3.13 -45.21 8.71
C ASP A 30 -3.73 -45.43 10.10
N ASP A 31 -4.84 -44.74 10.40
CA ASP A 31 -5.96 -45.37 11.12
C ASP A 31 -7.26 -44.58 10.92
N ASP A 32 -8.17 -45.24 10.22
CA ASP A 32 -9.60 -44.93 10.12
C ASP A 32 -10.25 -44.87 11.51
N LEU A 33 -11.07 -43.86 11.79
CA LEU A 33 -12.23 -44.02 12.68
C LEU A 33 -13.26 -42.91 12.45
N SER A 34 -14.38 -43.33 11.85
CA SER A 34 -15.64 -42.61 11.75
C SER A 34 -16.21 -42.23 13.13
N SER A 35 -16.75 -41.02 13.28
CA SER A 35 -18.04 -40.85 13.99
C SER A 35 -18.67 -39.47 13.77
N SER A 36 -19.97 -39.54 13.51
CA SER A 36 -20.94 -38.47 13.34
C SER A 36 -21.45 -37.97 14.69
N VAL A 37 -21.37 -36.66 14.97
CA VAL A 37 -22.29 -35.87 15.84
C VAL A 37 -22.00 -34.39 15.47
N GLY A 38 -22.90 -33.48 15.09
CA GLY A 38 -24.25 -33.17 15.56
C GLY A 38 -24.24 -31.75 16.16
N ASN A 39 -24.58 -30.74 15.36
CA ASN A 39 -24.66 -29.33 15.76
C ASN A 39 -25.78 -29.10 16.78
N VAL A 40 -25.49 -28.45 17.92
CA VAL A 40 -26.43 -27.58 18.64
C VAL A 40 -25.65 -26.48 19.37
N PHE A 41 -25.88 -25.21 19.07
CA PHE A 41 -25.50 -24.11 19.97
C PHE A 41 -26.62 -23.06 19.99
N LEU A 42 -27.26 -22.92 21.15
CA LEU A 42 -28.16 -21.82 21.51
C LEU A 42 -27.45 -20.91 22.52
N PRO A 43 -27.84 -19.63 22.63
CA PRO A 43 -27.03 -18.58 23.25
C PRO A 43 -27.30 -18.46 24.75
N LEU A 44 -26.27 -18.20 25.56
CA LEU A 44 -26.44 -17.79 26.96
C LEU A 44 -25.75 -16.46 27.25
N ARG A 45 -26.54 -15.56 27.83
CA ARG A 45 -26.19 -14.27 28.44
C ARG A 45 -25.91 -14.44 29.95
N PRO A 46 -25.35 -13.43 30.65
CA PRO A 46 -24.38 -13.61 31.73
C PRO A 46 -24.99 -13.58 33.14
N CYS A 47 -24.24 -14.06 34.14
CA CYS A 47 -24.56 -13.86 35.56
C CYS A 47 -23.34 -13.46 36.40
N ASN A 48 -23.62 -12.70 37.45
CA ASN A 48 -22.73 -11.86 38.26
C ASN A 48 -22.32 -12.53 39.59
N LYS A 49 -21.13 -12.15 40.08
CA LYS A 49 -20.68 -11.99 41.49
C LYS A 49 -20.57 -13.21 42.45
N GLY A 50 -19.37 -13.35 43.03
CA GLY A 50 -19.11 -14.02 44.32
C GLY A 50 -17.65 -13.80 44.77
N LYS A 51 -17.43 -13.41 46.03
CA LYS A 51 -16.21 -12.78 46.59
C LYS A 51 -15.25 -13.75 47.34
N ILE A 52 -13.95 -13.44 47.22
CA ILE A 52 -12.86 -13.37 48.25
C ILE A 52 -12.46 -14.64 49.05
N THR A 53 -11.19 -15.05 48.97
CA THR A 53 -10.22 -14.98 50.11
C THR A 53 -8.74 -15.26 49.73
N THR A 54 -7.91 -14.28 50.09
CA THR A 54 -6.47 -14.19 50.41
C THR A 54 -5.57 -15.43 50.48
N ARG A 55 -4.39 -15.35 49.85
CA ARG A 55 -3.05 -15.46 50.51
C ARG A 55 -1.91 -15.13 49.52
N ALA A 56 -0.99 -14.27 49.95
CA ALA A 56 0.38 -14.06 49.45
C ALA A 56 1.30 -14.00 50.70
N PRO A 57 2.65 -13.94 50.64
CA PRO A 57 3.56 -13.89 49.48
C PRO A 57 4.77 -14.86 49.59
N ILE A 58 5.59 -14.99 48.54
CA ILE A 58 7.02 -15.29 48.68
C ILE A 58 7.80 -14.40 47.71
N MET A 59 8.71 -13.60 48.27
CA MET A 59 9.76 -12.83 47.60
C MET A 59 11.03 -13.67 47.54
N VAL A 60 11.75 -13.62 46.42
CA VAL A 60 13.23 -13.76 46.39
C VAL A 60 13.76 -12.91 45.22
N GLU A 61 14.45 -11.82 45.58
CA GLU A 61 15.51 -11.09 44.84
C GLU A 61 16.72 -12.05 44.63
N ASP A 62 17.68 -11.95 43.73
CA ASP A 62 18.27 -10.86 42.96
C ASP A 62 19.30 -11.46 41.95
N ASP A 63 19.73 -10.61 41.01
CA ASP A 63 21.10 -10.46 40.50
C ASP A 63 21.74 -11.32 39.36
N VAL A 64 21.96 -10.61 38.24
CA VAL A 64 23.28 -10.20 37.68
C VAL A 64 23.96 -11.01 36.54
N LYS A 65 24.31 -10.22 35.50
CA LYS A 65 25.44 -10.27 34.53
C LYS A 65 25.31 -11.02 33.19
N GLU A 66 25.11 -10.20 32.16
CA GLU A 66 26.15 -9.73 31.20
C GLU A 66 26.81 -10.71 30.20
N SER A 67 26.71 -10.27 28.94
CA SER A 67 27.62 -10.46 27.81
C SER A 67 27.70 -11.82 27.12
N VAL A 68 27.28 -11.85 25.85
CA VAL A 68 28.09 -12.46 24.80
C VAL A 68 28.00 -11.60 23.53
N ARG A 69 29.09 -10.89 23.24
CA ARG A 69 29.47 -10.43 21.90
C ARG A 69 29.81 -11.67 21.06
N PHE A 70 29.28 -11.82 19.86
CA PHE A 70 29.93 -12.64 18.83
C PHE A 70 30.32 -11.83 17.61
N ARG A 71 31.53 -12.16 17.16
CA ARG A 71 32.43 -11.40 16.31
C ARG A 71 32.15 -11.67 14.84
N CYS A 72 32.26 -10.62 14.02
CA CYS A 72 32.65 -10.74 12.62
C CYS A 72 34.13 -11.16 12.53
N ALA A 73 34.43 -12.12 11.66
CA ALA A 73 35.76 -12.27 11.06
C ALA A 73 35.69 -13.02 9.72
N ASN A 74 36.15 -12.31 8.68
CA ASN A 74 36.95 -12.76 7.54
C ASN A 74 36.42 -13.81 6.55
N ALA A 75 36.30 -13.36 5.28
CA ALA A 75 37.14 -13.90 4.21
C ALA A 75 37.25 -12.87 3.05
N ALA A 76 38.47 -12.35 2.85
CA ALA A 76 38.87 -11.65 1.63
C ALA A 76 40.01 -12.43 0.97
N ASN A 77 40.11 -12.26 -0.36
CA ASN A 77 41.16 -12.65 -1.30
C ASN A 77 41.08 -14.03 -1.99
N LYS A 78 40.73 -13.99 -3.28
CA LYS A 78 41.65 -14.43 -4.35
C LYS A 78 41.29 -13.79 -5.71
N ARG A 79 42.12 -12.85 -6.16
CA ARG A 79 42.31 -12.52 -7.58
C ARG A 79 43.36 -13.48 -8.16
N LYS A 80 43.15 -13.98 -9.38
CA LYS A 80 44.26 -14.32 -10.29
C LYS A 80 43.82 -14.19 -11.75
N ASN A 81 44.61 -13.43 -12.49
CA ASN A 81 44.57 -13.14 -13.92
C ASN A 81 44.63 -14.39 -14.80
N ARG A 82 44.07 -14.30 -16.03
CA ARG A 82 44.72 -14.69 -17.30
C ARG A 82 43.88 -14.21 -18.51
N GLU A 83 44.32 -13.14 -19.19
CA GLU A 83 44.87 -13.08 -20.57
C GLU A 83 43.84 -13.19 -21.72
N GLU A 84 43.82 -12.15 -22.55
CA GLU A 84 43.26 -12.12 -23.92
C GLU A 84 44.01 -13.09 -24.85
N PRO A 85 43.45 -13.36 -26.04
CA PRO A 85 44.09 -12.71 -27.19
C PRO A 85 43.12 -12.07 -28.20
N SER A 86 43.68 -11.02 -28.80
CA SER A 86 43.35 -10.29 -30.01
C SER A 86 43.02 -11.13 -31.26
N GLY A 87 42.20 -10.56 -32.15
CA GLY A 87 42.52 -10.59 -33.60
C GLY A 87 41.34 -10.74 -34.58
N VAL A 88 40.88 -9.60 -35.12
CA VAL A 88 40.53 -9.30 -36.53
C VAL A 88 39.52 -10.20 -37.28
N GLU A 89 38.38 -9.63 -37.71
CA GLU A 89 38.10 -9.28 -39.13
C GLU A 89 36.69 -8.69 -39.31
N GLU A 90 36.63 -7.77 -40.28
CA GLU A 90 35.51 -6.95 -40.72
C GLU A 90 34.46 -7.80 -41.45
N ASP A 91 33.19 -7.40 -41.42
CA ASP A 91 32.38 -7.38 -42.65
C ASP A 91 31.10 -6.56 -42.45
N GLU A 92 31.10 -5.46 -43.19
CA GLU A 92 30.00 -4.55 -43.48
C GLU A 92 29.14 -5.20 -44.58
N VAL A 93 27.84 -5.38 -44.36
CA VAL A 93 26.92 -5.61 -45.49
C VAL A 93 25.60 -4.88 -45.30
N ASP A 94 25.44 -3.94 -46.20
CA ASP A 94 24.31 -3.10 -46.53
C ASP A 94 23.09 -3.94 -47.00
N SER A 95 21.88 -3.51 -46.66
CA SER A 95 20.67 -3.81 -47.45
C SER A 95 19.53 -2.88 -47.05
N ALA A 96 19.53 -1.72 -47.70
CA ALA A 96 18.35 -0.92 -47.95
C ALA A 96 17.47 -1.55 -49.04
N MET A 97 16.16 -1.63 -48.79
CA MET A 97 15.03 -1.54 -49.76
C MET A 97 13.75 -1.56 -48.89
N GLY A 98 12.80 -0.63 -48.93
CA GLY A 98 12.44 0.39 -49.89
C GLY A 98 10.93 0.31 -50.09
N TYR A 99 10.14 1.18 -49.45
CA TYR A 99 8.75 1.43 -49.86
C TYR A 99 8.41 2.93 -49.78
N ARG A 100 8.28 3.52 -50.98
CA ARG A 100 7.48 4.71 -51.31
C ARG A 100 6.08 4.53 -50.72
N GLY A 101 5.37 5.50 -50.16
CA GLY A 101 5.25 6.93 -50.47
C GLY A 101 3.78 7.19 -50.79
N VAL A 102 3.02 7.86 -49.90
CA VAL A 102 1.71 8.44 -50.23
C VAL A 102 1.53 9.79 -49.55
N LYS A 103 1.69 10.81 -50.40
CA LYS A 103 1.07 12.15 -50.50
C LYS A 103 0.45 12.81 -49.25
N ALA A 104 1.04 13.97 -48.95
CA ALA A 104 0.45 15.09 -48.24
C ALA A 104 -0.76 15.70 -48.98
N ALA A 105 -1.73 16.20 -48.21
CA ALA A 105 -2.73 17.16 -48.65
C ALA A 105 -2.67 18.38 -47.72
N ALA A 106 -2.39 19.54 -48.31
CA ALA A 106 -2.38 20.84 -47.68
C ALA A 106 -3.70 21.57 -47.97
N THR A 107 -4.28 22.24 -46.95
CA THR A 107 -5.13 23.46 -46.99
C THR A 107 -5.66 23.65 -45.56
N LYS A 108 -5.78 24.82 -44.95
CA LYS A 108 -5.83 26.21 -45.42
C LYS A 108 -5.54 27.11 -44.20
N ALA A 109 -4.71 28.14 -44.37
CA ALA A 109 -4.56 29.22 -43.41
C ALA A 109 -5.78 30.15 -43.48
N ILE A 110 -6.20 30.69 -42.33
CA ILE A 110 -7.13 31.81 -42.23
C ILE A 110 -6.41 32.88 -41.40
N GLU A 111 -6.05 33.97 -42.09
CA GLU A 111 -5.67 35.24 -41.50
C GLU A 111 -6.93 35.95 -41.00
N ILE A 112 -6.90 36.42 -39.75
CA ILE A 112 -7.76 37.52 -39.29
C ILE A 112 -6.85 38.48 -38.53
N SER A 113 -6.60 39.63 -39.16
CA SER A 113 -6.12 40.84 -38.53
C SER A 113 -7.28 41.50 -37.77
N ASP A 114 -7.06 41.88 -36.52
CA ASP A 114 -7.62 43.14 -36.05
C ASP A 114 -6.78 43.74 -34.91
N SER A 115 -6.62 45.04 -35.02
CA SER A 115 -5.67 45.89 -34.30
C SER A 115 -6.42 46.60 -33.19
N VAL A 116 -5.99 46.47 -31.94
CA VAL A 116 -6.38 47.41 -30.86
C VAL A 116 -5.20 47.64 -29.91
N GLU A 117 -5.12 48.89 -29.46
CA GLU A 117 -4.03 49.66 -28.92
C GLU A 117 -3.37 49.14 -27.62
N GLN A 118 -2.08 49.48 -27.47
CA GLN A 118 -1.27 49.26 -26.28
C GLN A 118 -1.55 50.30 -25.19
N GLU A 119 -1.83 49.84 -23.98
CA GLU A 119 -1.62 50.55 -22.71
C GLU A 119 -0.62 49.72 -21.88
N PRO A 120 0.41 50.30 -21.22
CA PRO A 120 1.46 49.56 -20.56
C PRO A 120 1.03 49.12 -19.15
N GLY A 121 0.25 48.03 -19.08
CA GLY A 121 -0.14 47.40 -17.83
C GLY A 121 0.85 46.32 -17.40
N LYS A 122 1.49 46.51 -16.24
CA LYS A 122 2.32 45.51 -15.52
C LYS A 122 1.81 44.07 -15.70
N THR A 123 2.53 43.27 -16.48
CA THR A 123 2.40 41.81 -16.44
C THR A 123 3.00 41.32 -15.13
N PHE A 124 2.18 41.29 -14.08
CA PHE A 124 2.39 40.29 -13.03
C PHE A 124 2.24 38.94 -13.70
N SER A 125 3.38 38.28 -13.95
CA SER A 125 3.43 36.83 -14.15
C SER A 125 2.85 36.20 -12.89
N THR A 126 1.54 36.01 -12.88
CA THR A 126 0.89 35.12 -11.93
C THR A 126 1.30 33.72 -12.35
N SER A 127 2.43 33.25 -11.78
CA SER A 127 2.72 31.83 -11.77
C SER A 127 1.49 31.17 -11.15
N LYS A 128 0.67 30.50 -11.96
CA LYS A 128 -0.45 29.72 -11.44
C LYS A 128 0.16 28.73 -10.48
N SER A 129 -0.10 28.94 -9.19
CA SER A 129 0.26 28.06 -8.10
C SER A 129 -0.15 26.63 -8.49
N LYS A 130 0.84 25.75 -8.63
CA LYS A 130 0.63 24.41 -9.22
C LYS A 130 -0.06 23.53 -8.18
N VAL A 131 -1.22 22.99 -8.55
CA VAL A 131 -1.91 21.94 -7.76
C VAL A 131 -1.01 20.71 -7.67
N LEU A 132 -0.76 20.23 -6.45
CA LEU A 132 -0.04 19.00 -6.17
C LEU A 132 -1.01 17.84 -5.96
N LYS A 133 -0.68 16.70 -6.56
CA LYS A 133 -1.47 15.47 -6.48
C LYS A 133 -0.74 14.38 -5.69
N ILE A 134 -1.36 13.89 -4.63
CA ILE A 134 -0.85 12.81 -3.80
C ILE A 134 -1.80 11.62 -3.87
N LEU A 135 -1.31 10.49 -4.37
CA LEU A 135 -2.07 9.23 -4.46
C LEU A 135 -1.66 8.31 -3.30
N THR A 136 -2.64 7.73 -2.60
CA THR A 136 -2.43 6.56 -1.75
C THR A 136 -3.26 5.38 -2.23
N TYR A 137 -2.67 4.17 -2.25
CA TYR A 137 -3.33 2.98 -2.76
C TYR A 137 -2.76 1.67 -2.16
N ASN A 138 -3.56 0.90 -1.42
CA ASN A 138 -3.25 -0.51 -1.16
C ASN A 138 -3.47 -1.33 -2.44
N VAL A 139 -2.39 -1.91 -2.99
CA VAL A 139 -2.42 -2.56 -4.31
C VAL A 139 -2.92 -4.00 -4.27
N TRP A 140 -3.04 -4.58 -3.07
CA TRP A 140 -3.47 -5.95 -2.81
C TRP A 140 -2.60 -7.01 -3.50
N PHE A 141 -1.91 -7.82 -2.71
CA PHE A 141 -0.96 -8.80 -3.26
C PHE A 141 -1.56 -10.18 -3.62
N ALA A 142 -2.89 -10.34 -3.60
CA ALA A 142 -3.47 -11.66 -3.90
C ALA A 142 -3.16 -12.12 -5.33
N ASP A 143 -2.90 -13.42 -5.47
CA ASP A 143 -2.59 -14.06 -6.76
C ASP A 143 -3.85 -14.25 -7.62
N ILE A 144 -4.45 -13.13 -8.02
CA ILE A 144 -5.60 -13.05 -8.92
C ILE A 144 -5.24 -12.04 -10.00
N GLU A 145 -4.90 -12.52 -11.19
CA GLU A 145 -4.60 -11.69 -12.38
C GLU A 145 -3.63 -10.54 -12.08
N MET A 146 -2.65 -10.76 -11.20
CA MET A 146 -1.81 -9.74 -10.58
C MET A 146 -1.14 -8.81 -11.59
N HIS A 147 -0.50 -9.34 -12.64
CA HIS A 147 0.09 -8.52 -13.71
C HIS A 147 -0.92 -7.57 -14.37
N LYS A 148 -2.15 -8.04 -14.66
CA LYS A 148 -3.18 -7.22 -15.29
C LYS A 148 -3.74 -6.19 -14.32
N ARG A 149 -3.88 -6.55 -13.02
CA ARG A 149 -4.26 -5.62 -11.95
C ARG A 149 -3.23 -4.50 -11.79
N MET A 150 -1.95 -4.83 -11.67
CA MET A 150 -0.87 -3.85 -11.55
C MET A 150 -0.75 -2.97 -12.81
N LYS A 151 -0.97 -3.53 -14.01
CA LYS A 151 -1.07 -2.74 -15.24
C LYS A 151 -2.25 -1.75 -15.20
N ALA A 152 -3.41 -2.17 -14.69
CA ALA A 152 -4.56 -1.28 -14.52
C ALA A 152 -4.28 -0.15 -13.52
N ILE A 153 -3.60 -0.43 -12.41
CA ILE A 153 -3.10 0.60 -11.49
C ILE A 153 -2.14 1.55 -12.22
N GLY A 154 -1.23 1.02 -13.03
CA GLY A 154 -0.34 1.82 -13.88
C GLY A 154 -1.07 2.75 -14.85
N ASN A 155 -2.19 2.31 -15.43
CA ASN A 155 -3.04 3.15 -16.28
C ASN A 155 -3.69 4.29 -15.49
N LEU A 156 -4.11 4.04 -14.24
CA LEU A 156 -4.62 5.10 -13.35
C LEU A 156 -3.55 6.13 -13.02
N ILE A 157 -2.31 5.70 -12.79
CA ILE A 157 -1.17 6.60 -12.58
C ILE A 157 -0.92 7.46 -13.82
N ALA A 158 -0.92 6.85 -15.01
CA ALA A 158 -0.75 7.60 -16.26
C ALA A 158 -1.88 8.62 -16.49
N LEU A 159 -3.12 8.24 -16.18
CA LEU A 159 -4.30 9.10 -16.32
C LEU A 159 -4.28 10.29 -15.36
N HIS A 160 -4.04 10.05 -14.07
CA HIS A 160 -4.14 11.09 -13.05
C HIS A 160 -2.85 11.87 -12.85
N SER A 161 -1.72 11.30 -13.27
CA SER A 161 -0.37 11.85 -13.19
C SER A 161 -0.04 12.43 -11.81
N PRO A 162 -0.16 11.65 -10.72
CA PRO A 162 0.13 12.13 -9.36
C PRO A 162 1.59 12.59 -9.25
N ASP A 163 1.85 13.63 -8.45
CA ASP A 163 3.21 14.11 -8.16
C ASP A 163 3.90 13.22 -7.12
N VAL A 164 3.12 12.65 -6.18
CA VAL A 164 3.60 11.71 -5.16
C VAL A 164 2.66 10.51 -5.08
N ILE A 165 3.20 9.31 -4.94
CA ILE A 165 2.44 8.06 -4.80
C ILE A 165 2.90 7.32 -3.55
N CYS A 166 1.95 6.78 -2.80
CA CYS A 166 2.14 5.98 -1.61
C CYS A 166 1.41 4.65 -1.77
N PHE A 167 2.14 3.56 -1.96
CA PHE A 167 1.59 2.21 -2.06
C PHE A 167 1.75 1.43 -0.76
N GLN A 168 0.79 0.56 -0.49
CA GLN A 168 0.82 -0.46 0.55
C GLN A 168 0.67 -1.85 -0.09
N GLU A 169 1.11 -2.90 0.60
CA GLU A 169 1.09 -4.30 0.11
C GLU A 169 1.89 -4.55 -1.18
N VAL A 170 2.98 -3.81 -1.39
CA VAL A 170 3.89 -4.07 -2.50
C VAL A 170 4.76 -5.27 -2.15
N THR A 171 4.73 -6.31 -2.98
CA THR A 171 5.65 -7.46 -2.93
C THR A 171 6.82 -7.24 -3.89
N PRO A 172 7.91 -8.04 -3.80
CA PRO A 172 8.99 -7.99 -4.79
C PRO A 172 8.51 -8.22 -6.24
N GLU A 173 7.52 -9.08 -6.45
CA GLU A 173 6.92 -9.31 -7.78
C GLU A 173 6.15 -8.08 -8.27
N ILE A 174 5.33 -7.47 -7.43
CA ILE A 174 4.60 -6.25 -7.78
C ILE A 174 5.58 -5.09 -8.06
N TYR A 175 6.64 -5.00 -7.26
CA TYR A 175 7.71 -4.03 -7.48
C TYR A 175 8.33 -4.20 -8.87
N ASP A 176 8.68 -5.43 -9.26
CA ASP A 176 9.22 -5.73 -10.60
C ASP A 176 8.26 -5.33 -11.72
N ILE A 177 6.96 -5.62 -11.58
CA ILE A 177 5.93 -5.19 -12.55
C ILE A 177 5.88 -3.66 -12.68
N PHE A 178 5.95 -2.95 -11.56
CA PHE A 178 5.96 -1.49 -11.55
C PHE A 178 7.24 -0.92 -12.15
N GLN A 179 8.42 -1.50 -11.87
CA GLN A 179 9.69 -1.06 -12.47
C GLN A 179 9.69 -1.14 -14.00
N HIS A 180 9.05 -2.16 -14.56
CA HIS A 180 8.94 -2.35 -16.01
C HIS A 180 7.83 -1.50 -16.65
N SER A 181 7.07 -0.75 -15.86
CA SER A 181 6.00 0.10 -16.39
C SER A 181 6.53 1.41 -16.98
N GLY A 182 5.92 1.88 -18.07
CA GLY A 182 6.37 3.09 -18.78
C GLY A 182 6.33 4.38 -17.93
N TRP A 183 5.50 4.42 -16.88
CA TRP A 183 5.41 5.57 -15.98
C TRP A 183 6.54 5.62 -14.94
N TRP A 184 7.23 4.50 -14.67
CA TRP A 184 8.21 4.38 -13.59
C TRP A 184 9.32 5.42 -13.66
N LYS A 185 9.85 5.65 -14.87
CA LYS A 185 11.00 6.54 -15.13
C LYS A 185 10.76 8.00 -14.74
N MET A 186 9.50 8.40 -14.54
CA MET A 186 9.15 9.75 -14.09
C MET A 186 9.32 9.95 -12.59
N TYR A 187 9.53 8.89 -11.82
CA TYR A 187 9.51 8.92 -10.37
C TYR A 187 10.84 8.47 -9.75
N SER A 188 11.29 9.18 -8.73
CA SER A 188 12.24 8.64 -7.76
C SER A 188 11.51 7.67 -6.83
N CYS A 189 12.14 6.55 -6.49
CA CYS A 189 11.56 5.53 -5.62
C CYS A 189 12.25 5.52 -4.25
N SER A 190 11.48 5.27 -3.19
CA SER A 190 11.98 5.12 -1.82
C SER A 190 12.77 3.82 -1.60
N ILE A 191 12.50 2.79 -2.41
CA ILE A 191 13.14 1.49 -2.29
C ILE A 191 14.52 1.56 -2.91
N SER A 192 15.54 1.33 -2.10
CA SER A 192 16.94 1.53 -2.50
C SER A 192 17.83 0.30 -2.26
N ASN A 193 17.37 -0.68 -1.48
CA ASN A 193 18.20 -1.80 -1.05
C ASN A 193 17.53 -3.15 -1.32
N VAL A 194 18.35 -4.12 -1.74
CA VAL A 194 18.01 -5.54 -1.86
C VAL A 194 17.38 -6.09 -0.57
N MET A 195 17.78 -5.62 0.62
CA MET A 195 17.17 -6.05 1.89
C MET A 195 15.67 -5.73 1.99
N GLU A 196 15.18 -4.64 1.40
CA GLU A 196 13.74 -4.33 1.39
C GLU A 196 12.96 -5.34 0.54
N LEU A 197 13.59 -5.89 -0.51
CA LEU A 197 13.05 -6.95 -1.36
C LEU A 197 13.06 -8.34 -0.70
N THR A 198 13.68 -8.49 0.47
CA THR A 198 13.63 -9.76 1.23
C THR A 198 12.36 -9.92 2.06
N ARG A 199 11.59 -8.84 2.24
CA ARG A 199 10.32 -8.88 2.97
C ARG A 199 9.21 -9.39 2.06
N GLY A 200 8.21 -10.07 2.66
CA GLY A 200 7.05 -10.56 1.93
C GLY A 200 6.24 -9.44 1.26
N TYR A 201 6.09 -8.30 1.96
CA TYR A 201 5.51 -7.07 1.41
C TYR A 201 5.99 -5.84 2.19
N PHE A 202 5.82 -4.65 1.61
CA PHE A 202 6.25 -3.37 2.17
C PHE A 202 5.42 -2.20 1.64
N CYS A 203 5.61 -1.01 2.25
CA CYS A 203 5.12 0.25 1.69
C CYS A 203 6.16 0.83 0.71
N MET A 204 5.70 1.51 -0.34
CA MET A 204 6.58 2.14 -1.32
C MET A 204 6.13 3.56 -1.63
N GLN A 205 7.06 4.51 -1.65
CA GLN A 205 6.80 5.89 -2.03
C GLN A 205 7.52 6.24 -3.34
N LEU A 206 6.83 6.98 -4.20
CA LEU A 206 7.34 7.46 -5.48
C LEU A 206 7.09 8.96 -5.60
N SER A 207 8.04 9.72 -6.14
CA SER A 207 7.91 11.17 -6.30
C SER A 207 8.42 11.65 -7.66
N LYS A 208 7.68 12.54 -8.32
CA LYS A 208 8.17 13.33 -9.47
C LYS A 208 8.99 14.54 -9.03
N LEU A 209 8.76 15.01 -7.81
CA LEU A 209 9.41 16.18 -7.22
C LEU A 209 10.72 15.77 -6.55
N ALA A 210 11.62 16.74 -6.36
CA ALA A 210 12.88 16.52 -5.68
C ALA A 210 12.65 16.05 -4.24
N VAL A 211 13.24 14.91 -3.89
CA VAL A 211 13.15 14.33 -2.55
C VAL A 211 14.45 14.59 -1.81
N LYS A 212 14.37 15.24 -0.66
CA LYS A 212 15.51 15.49 0.24
C LYS A 212 15.93 14.22 0.95
N SER A 213 14.95 13.44 1.41
CA SER A 213 15.20 12.17 2.07
C SER A 213 13.99 11.23 2.00
N TYR A 214 14.28 9.94 1.95
CA TYR A 214 13.35 8.89 2.33
C TYR A 214 13.84 8.29 3.66
N SER A 215 12.91 7.99 4.55
CA SER A 215 13.20 7.31 5.80
C SER A 215 12.06 6.38 6.19
N CYS A 216 12.37 5.38 7.00
CA CYS A 216 11.39 4.42 7.47
C CYS A 216 11.59 4.15 8.96
N LYS A 217 10.49 4.11 9.72
CA LYS A 217 10.48 3.82 11.15
C LYS A 217 9.56 2.63 11.43
N PRO A 218 10.11 1.44 11.77
CA PRO A 218 9.31 0.31 12.19
C PRO A 218 8.52 0.61 13.46
N PHE A 219 7.29 0.10 13.57
CA PHE A 219 6.53 0.16 14.81
C PHE A 219 6.94 -0.99 15.72
N SER A 220 7.38 -0.68 16.94
CA SER A 220 7.89 -1.67 17.89
C SER A 220 6.83 -2.65 18.37
N ASN A 221 5.55 -2.24 18.37
CA ASN A 221 4.41 -3.07 18.74
C ASN A 221 3.82 -3.87 17.56
N SER A 222 4.44 -3.81 16.37
CA SER A 222 3.90 -4.49 15.21
C SER A 222 4.22 -5.98 15.19
N ILE A 223 3.22 -6.77 14.83
CA ILE A 223 3.32 -8.23 14.67
C ILE A 223 3.42 -8.60 13.19
N MET A 224 2.91 -7.74 12.31
CA MET A 224 2.89 -7.93 10.87
C MET A 224 4.01 -7.14 10.14
N GLY A 225 4.97 -6.59 10.89
CA GLY A 225 6.10 -5.83 10.33
C GLY A 225 5.68 -4.49 9.74
N ARG A 226 4.78 -3.77 10.41
CA ARG A 226 4.30 -2.45 10.00
C ARG A 226 5.31 -1.35 10.33
N GLU A 227 5.27 -0.29 9.55
CA GLU A 227 6.21 0.82 9.65
C GLU A 227 5.62 2.12 9.12
N LEU A 228 6.23 3.23 9.51
CA LEU A 228 5.98 4.56 8.98
C LEU A 228 7.07 4.92 7.97
N CYS A 229 6.71 5.02 6.69
CA CYS A 229 7.58 5.55 5.64
C CYS A 229 7.35 7.06 5.50
N ILE A 230 8.43 7.82 5.36
CA ILE A 230 8.41 9.29 5.31
C ILE A 230 9.27 9.74 4.13
N ALA A 231 8.69 10.58 3.28
CA ALA A 231 9.37 11.31 2.22
C ALA A 231 9.36 12.82 2.54
N GLU A 232 10.53 13.44 2.60
CA GLU A 232 10.66 14.89 2.70
C GLU A 232 10.88 15.47 1.29
N ILE A 233 9.87 16.20 0.79
CA ILE A 233 9.79 16.60 -0.62
C ILE A 233 9.94 18.12 -0.73
N GLU A 234 10.84 18.57 -1.59
CA GLU A 234 10.97 19.97 -1.94
C GLU A 234 9.98 20.34 -3.04
N VAL A 235 8.99 21.17 -2.70
CA VAL A 235 7.97 21.61 -3.64
C VAL A 235 8.46 22.85 -4.40
N GLU A 236 8.98 23.81 -3.65
CA GLU A 236 9.66 25.01 -4.15
C GLU A 236 10.84 25.29 -3.22
N LYS A 237 11.70 26.25 -3.60
CA LYS A 237 12.83 26.65 -2.75
C LYS A 237 12.34 27.02 -1.35
N ASP A 238 12.90 26.39 -0.34
CA ASP A 238 12.55 26.55 1.08
C ASP A 238 11.11 26.14 1.46
N MET A 239 10.32 25.57 0.53
CA MET A 239 8.99 25.02 0.79
C MET A 239 9.01 23.49 0.75
N THR A 240 8.98 22.88 1.94
CA THR A 240 9.02 21.43 2.10
C THR A 240 7.64 20.87 2.46
N LEU A 241 7.25 19.79 1.78
CA LEU A 241 6.10 18.97 2.08
C LEU A 241 6.57 17.59 2.58
N VAL A 242 6.13 17.18 3.76
CA VAL A 242 6.35 15.82 4.24
C VAL A 242 5.17 14.97 3.81
N VAL A 243 5.44 13.90 3.05
CA VAL A 243 4.43 12.89 2.71
C VAL A 243 4.83 11.60 3.40
N ALA A 244 3.97 11.14 4.30
CA ALA A 244 4.16 9.90 5.04
C ALA A 244 3.11 8.86 4.64
N THR A 245 3.53 7.60 4.61
CA THR A 245 2.64 6.46 4.41
C THR A 245 2.85 5.37 5.43
N SER A 246 1.78 4.66 5.75
CA SER A 246 1.82 3.44 6.55
C SER A 246 0.76 2.45 6.07
N HIS A 247 0.94 1.20 6.46
CA HIS A 247 -0.11 0.19 6.46
C HIS A 247 -0.26 -0.29 7.90
N LEU A 248 -1.16 0.33 8.67
CA LEU A 248 -1.28 0.06 10.11
C LEU A 248 -1.80 -1.36 10.38
N GLU A 249 -1.64 -1.83 11.63
CA GLU A 249 -1.97 -3.20 12.04
C GLU A 249 -3.40 -3.60 11.60
N SER A 250 -3.50 -4.62 10.76
CA SER A 250 -4.79 -5.09 10.24
C SER A 250 -5.52 -5.98 11.24
N PRO A 251 -6.86 -6.01 11.25
CA PRO A 251 -7.60 -7.10 11.87
C PRO A 251 -7.24 -8.44 11.22
N CYS A 252 -6.89 -9.45 12.01
CA CYS A 252 -6.58 -10.78 11.51
C CYS A 252 -7.24 -11.84 12.40
N PRO A 253 -8.58 -11.93 12.40
CA PRO A 253 -9.24 -12.95 13.17
C PRO A 253 -8.92 -14.32 12.58
N GLY A 254 -8.42 -15.18 13.44
CA GLY A 254 -8.08 -16.54 13.09
C GLY A 254 -8.12 -17.45 14.32
N PRO A 255 -7.98 -18.76 14.11
CA PRO A 255 -7.92 -19.72 15.20
C PRO A 255 -6.88 -19.30 16.27
N PRO A 256 -7.14 -19.56 17.56
CA PRO A 256 -8.34 -20.21 18.10
C PRO A 256 -9.49 -19.24 18.43
N LYS A 257 -9.25 -17.93 18.52
CA LYS A 257 -10.20 -16.98 19.10
C LYS A 257 -11.09 -16.22 18.10
N TRP A 258 -10.61 -16.04 16.86
CA TRP A 258 -11.35 -15.34 15.78
C TRP A 258 -11.74 -13.89 16.12
N ASP A 259 -11.08 -13.26 17.08
CA ASP A 259 -11.39 -11.92 17.58
C ASP A 259 -10.18 -10.97 17.57
N GLN A 260 -9.08 -11.35 16.91
CA GLN A 260 -7.84 -10.58 16.88
C GLN A 260 -7.98 -9.34 15.97
N MET A 261 -8.49 -8.24 16.54
CA MET A 261 -8.74 -6.99 15.83
C MET A 261 -7.56 -6.01 15.83
N TYR A 262 -6.56 -6.22 16.70
CA TYR A 262 -5.35 -5.39 16.85
C TYR A 262 -5.60 -3.87 16.95
N SER A 263 -6.74 -3.50 17.56
CA SER A 263 -7.16 -2.10 17.71
C SER A 263 -6.18 -1.30 18.58
N LYS A 264 -5.72 -1.89 19.69
CA LYS A 264 -4.78 -1.22 20.59
C LYS A 264 -3.47 -0.90 19.87
N GLU A 265 -2.90 -1.87 19.17
CA GLU A 265 -1.66 -1.74 18.43
C GLU A 265 -1.80 -0.68 17.34
N ARG A 266 -2.85 -0.78 16.52
CA ARG A 266 -3.16 0.18 15.45
C ARG A 266 -3.33 1.62 15.95
N VAL A 267 -4.04 1.82 17.07
CA VAL A 267 -4.24 3.14 17.66
C VAL A 267 -2.92 3.71 18.19
N GLU A 268 -2.10 2.91 18.85
CA GLU A 268 -0.76 3.31 19.31
C GLU A 268 0.14 3.71 18.14
N GLN A 269 0.15 2.92 17.06
CA GLN A 269 0.91 3.22 15.83
C GLN A 269 0.48 4.54 15.19
N ALA A 270 -0.84 4.78 15.08
CA ALA A 270 -1.37 6.02 14.53
C ALA A 270 -0.99 7.24 15.39
N LYS A 271 -1.06 7.12 16.73
CA LYS A 271 -0.64 8.18 17.66
C LYS A 271 0.85 8.47 17.54
N GLU A 272 1.68 7.43 17.52
CA GLU A 272 3.12 7.57 17.36
C GLU A 272 3.48 8.29 16.05
N ALA A 273 2.84 7.92 14.94
CA ALA A 273 3.06 8.54 13.64
C ALA A 273 2.64 10.02 13.65
N VAL A 274 1.43 10.31 14.14
CA VAL A 274 0.87 11.67 14.13
C VAL A 274 1.64 12.60 15.08
N GLU A 275 2.12 12.12 16.22
CA GLU A 275 2.97 12.89 17.14
C GLU A 275 4.34 13.21 16.51
N LEU A 276 4.99 12.20 15.92
CA LEU A 276 6.29 12.37 15.26
C LEU A 276 6.20 13.40 14.12
N LEU A 277 5.18 13.24 13.28
CA LEU A 277 4.94 14.07 12.11
C LEU A 277 4.41 15.47 12.48
N GLY A 278 3.69 15.61 13.60
CA GLY A 278 3.02 16.84 14.01
C GLY A 278 3.97 18.02 14.28
N ARG A 279 5.28 17.78 14.37
CA ARG A 279 6.32 18.80 14.51
C ARG A 279 6.70 19.49 13.19
N LYS A 280 6.26 18.94 12.06
CA LYS A 280 6.55 19.45 10.72
C LYS A 280 5.47 20.45 10.28
N ARG A 281 5.86 21.38 9.40
CA ARG A 281 5.03 22.51 8.96
C ARG A 281 3.91 22.10 8.00
N ASN A 282 4.24 21.29 6.99
CA ASN A 282 3.28 20.76 6.02
C ASN A 282 3.42 19.24 5.95
N VAL A 283 2.36 18.53 6.32
CA VAL A 283 2.33 17.07 6.33
C VAL A 283 1.05 16.54 5.71
N VAL A 284 1.23 15.52 4.87
CA VAL A 284 0.18 14.59 4.44
C VAL A 284 0.57 13.21 4.97
N PHE A 285 -0.23 12.64 5.86
CA PHE A 285 -0.11 11.26 6.32
C PHE A 285 -1.25 10.43 5.73
N CYS A 286 -0.92 9.48 4.87
CA CYS A 286 -1.89 8.73 4.08
C CYS A 286 -1.57 7.23 4.05
N GLY A 287 -2.48 6.39 3.57
CA GLY A 287 -2.26 4.94 3.55
C GLY A 287 -3.47 4.16 4.00
N ASP A 288 -3.31 2.84 4.02
CA ASP A 288 -4.25 1.91 4.61
C ASP A 288 -4.09 1.94 6.13
N MET A 289 -4.98 2.69 6.78
CA MET A 289 -4.96 2.83 8.23
C MET A 289 -5.63 1.66 8.93
N ASN A 290 -6.26 0.73 8.21
CA ASN A 290 -7.09 -0.34 8.77
C ASN A 290 -8.12 0.15 9.80
N TRP A 291 -8.49 1.43 9.73
CA TRP A 291 -9.15 2.12 10.84
C TRP A 291 -10.64 1.81 10.91
N ASP A 292 -11.10 1.42 12.10
CA ASP A 292 -12.49 1.21 12.43
C ASP A 292 -12.96 2.28 13.41
N ASP A 293 -13.76 3.25 12.96
CA ASP A 293 -14.21 4.37 13.79
C ASP A 293 -14.94 3.93 15.08
N LYS A 294 -15.53 2.73 15.10
CA LYS A 294 -16.23 2.21 16.28
C LYS A 294 -15.28 1.59 17.30
N LEU A 295 -14.20 0.95 16.83
CA LEU A 295 -13.25 0.24 17.70
C LEU A 295 -12.07 1.14 18.09
N ASP A 296 -11.58 1.93 17.15
CA ASP A 296 -10.33 2.69 17.27
C ASP A 296 -10.59 4.16 17.65
N GLY A 297 -11.83 4.62 17.51
CA GLY A 297 -12.26 5.99 17.80
C GLY A 297 -12.09 6.94 16.62
N GLN A 298 -11.98 8.24 16.91
CA GLN A 298 -11.84 9.26 15.87
C GLN A 298 -10.44 9.23 15.24
N PHE A 299 -10.40 9.30 13.91
CA PHE A 299 -9.17 9.54 13.14
C PHE A 299 -9.19 10.96 12.55
N PRO A 300 -8.08 11.70 12.58
CA PRO A 300 -6.80 11.37 13.24
C PRO A 300 -6.94 11.36 14.78
N PRO A 301 -6.09 10.59 15.50
CA PRO A 301 -6.24 10.38 16.94
C PRO A 301 -5.80 11.57 17.82
N THR A 302 -5.33 12.67 17.22
CA THR A 302 -4.93 13.89 17.93
C THR A 302 -5.47 15.13 17.23
N ASP A 303 -5.76 16.17 18.00
CA ASP A 303 -6.21 17.46 17.48
C ASP A 303 -5.18 18.16 16.58
N GLY A 304 -5.66 19.11 15.77
CA GLY A 304 -4.82 19.92 14.88
C GLY A 304 -4.48 19.25 13.55
N TRP A 305 -5.07 18.08 13.28
CA TRP A 305 -5.04 17.42 11.98
C TRP A 305 -6.43 17.37 11.35
N ILE A 306 -6.46 17.37 10.02
CA ILE A 306 -7.67 17.36 9.22
C ILE A 306 -7.75 16.04 8.47
N ASP A 307 -8.85 15.31 8.62
CA ASP A 307 -9.20 14.23 7.70
C ASP A 307 -9.68 14.82 6.36
N ALA A 308 -8.89 14.62 5.30
CA ALA A 308 -9.15 15.24 4.01
C ALA A 308 -10.49 14.81 3.40
N TRP A 309 -10.85 13.53 3.53
CA TRP A 309 -12.15 13.04 3.03
C TRP A 309 -13.30 13.67 3.80
N GLY A 310 -13.26 13.60 5.13
CA GLY A 310 -14.30 14.19 5.99
C GLY A 310 -14.48 15.69 5.78
N LYS A 311 -13.40 16.43 5.50
CA LYS A 311 -13.47 17.86 5.18
C LYS A 311 -14.12 18.13 3.82
N MET A 312 -13.72 17.41 2.78
CA MET A 312 -14.11 17.73 1.40
C MET A 312 -15.41 17.08 0.96
N LYS A 313 -15.77 15.93 1.54
CA LYS A 313 -16.96 15.13 1.20
C LYS A 313 -17.75 14.78 2.48
N PRO A 314 -18.20 15.77 3.27
CA PRO A 314 -18.81 15.52 4.60
C PRO A 314 -20.11 14.70 4.55
N GLU A 315 -20.78 14.68 3.40
CA GLU A 315 -22.01 13.90 3.17
C GLU A 315 -21.75 12.45 2.73
N GLU A 316 -20.49 12.12 2.42
CA GLU A 316 -20.09 10.80 1.95
C GLU A 316 -19.23 10.08 2.98
N ILE A 317 -19.56 8.83 3.29
CA ILE A 317 -18.76 8.08 4.25
C ILE A 317 -17.39 7.67 3.69
N GLY A 318 -17.25 7.55 2.36
CA GLY A 318 -15.97 7.29 1.69
C GLY A 318 -15.46 5.86 1.86
N TRP A 319 -16.27 4.85 1.55
CA TRP A 319 -15.85 3.44 1.63
C TRP A 319 -14.74 3.11 0.62
N THR A 320 -13.51 2.96 1.13
CA THR A 320 -12.35 2.58 0.32
C THR A 320 -12.20 1.06 0.20
N TYR A 321 -12.80 0.31 1.14
CA TYR A 321 -13.01 -1.14 1.05
C TYR A 321 -14.50 -1.42 1.10
N ASP A 322 -15.09 -1.89 0.00
CA ASP A 322 -16.54 -2.07 -0.11
C ASP A 322 -16.94 -3.29 -0.93
N THR A 323 -17.39 -4.35 -0.27
CA THR A 323 -17.83 -5.58 -0.94
C THR A 323 -19.13 -5.42 -1.75
N LYS A 324 -19.86 -4.30 -1.61
CA LYS A 324 -21.08 -4.05 -2.40
C LYS A 324 -20.76 -3.42 -3.76
N SER A 325 -19.92 -2.38 -3.76
CA SER A 325 -19.52 -1.69 -4.99
C SER A 325 -18.39 -2.43 -5.70
N ASN A 326 -17.42 -2.98 -4.97
CA ASN A 326 -16.32 -3.76 -5.55
C ASN A 326 -16.83 -5.15 -5.94
N LYS A 327 -17.18 -5.32 -7.23
CA LYS A 327 -17.78 -6.57 -7.73
C LYS A 327 -16.82 -7.76 -7.71
N MET A 328 -15.52 -7.53 -7.59
CA MET A 328 -14.52 -8.58 -7.37
C MET A 328 -14.75 -9.26 -6.01
N LEU A 329 -15.30 -8.54 -5.04
CA LEU A 329 -15.53 -9.02 -3.68
C LEU A 329 -16.98 -9.46 -3.42
N SER A 330 -17.85 -9.46 -4.44
CA SER A 330 -19.31 -9.66 -4.25
C SER A 330 -19.69 -11.00 -3.63
N ALA A 331 -18.80 -12.00 -3.71
CA ALA A 331 -19.00 -13.30 -3.08
C ALA A 331 -18.70 -13.31 -1.57
N ASN A 332 -18.04 -12.28 -1.03
CA ASN A 332 -17.72 -12.16 0.40
C ASN A 332 -18.95 -11.74 1.23
N ARG A 333 -18.82 -11.85 2.56
CA ARG A 333 -19.81 -11.24 3.46
C ARG A 333 -19.75 -9.73 3.29
N THR A 334 -20.90 -9.07 3.48
CA THR A 334 -20.98 -7.61 3.35
C THR A 334 -20.06 -6.93 4.37
N LEU A 335 -19.10 -6.18 3.85
CA LEU A 335 -18.19 -5.36 4.62
C LEU A 335 -17.95 -4.05 3.87
N GLN A 336 -18.17 -2.93 4.56
CA GLN A 336 -17.96 -1.58 4.02
C GLN A 336 -17.18 -0.79 5.07
N LYS A 337 -15.97 -0.38 4.73
CA LYS A 337 -15.04 0.28 5.64
C LYS A 337 -14.27 1.37 4.91
N ARG A 338 -13.90 2.40 5.67
CA ARG A 338 -12.97 3.45 5.24
C ARG A 338 -11.61 3.19 5.88
N LEU A 339 -10.93 2.20 5.33
CA LEU A 339 -9.63 1.73 5.81
C LEU A 339 -8.54 2.71 5.42
N ASP A 340 -8.57 3.16 4.17
CA ASP A 340 -7.60 4.12 3.63
C ASP A 340 -8.02 5.55 3.99
N ARG A 341 -7.09 6.32 4.54
CA ARG A 341 -7.34 7.70 4.99
C ARG A 341 -6.19 8.62 4.64
N ILE A 342 -6.48 9.91 4.67
CA ILE A 342 -5.53 10.99 4.41
C ILE A 342 -5.71 12.05 5.51
N ALA A 343 -4.77 12.09 6.45
CA ALA A 343 -4.67 13.12 7.48
C ALA A 343 -3.71 14.23 7.03
N CYS A 344 -4.13 15.48 7.16
CA CYS A 344 -3.36 16.64 6.73
C CYS A 344 -3.11 17.60 7.91
N LYS A 345 -1.89 18.12 8.00
CA LYS A 345 -1.53 19.27 8.82
C LYS A 345 -0.74 20.23 7.93
N LEU A 346 -1.42 21.23 7.38
CA LEU A 346 -0.90 22.08 6.31
C LEU A 346 -0.96 23.54 6.75
N GLN A 347 0.17 24.23 6.71
CA GLN A 347 0.26 25.65 7.00
C GLN A 347 0.33 26.48 5.71
N ASP A 348 1.06 26.00 4.71
CA ASP A 348 1.30 26.74 3.46
C ASP A 348 0.44 26.23 2.29
N PHE A 349 -0.33 25.15 2.51
CA PHE A 349 -1.21 24.54 1.52
C PHE A 349 -2.65 24.46 2.02
N CYS A 350 -3.59 24.42 1.09
CA CYS A 350 -4.99 24.08 1.33
C CYS A 350 -5.37 22.80 0.58
N ILE A 351 -6.28 22.02 1.17
CA ILE A 351 -6.88 20.86 0.49
C ILE A 351 -7.88 21.41 -0.53
N SER A 352 -7.67 21.11 -1.81
CA SER A 352 -8.49 21.57 -2.91
C SER A 352 -9.53 20.52 -3.33
N ASP A 353 -9.17 19.24 -3.34
CA ASP A 353 -10.11 18.14 -3.59
C ASP A 353 -9.56 16.80 -3.06
N VAL A 354 -10.43 15.80 -2.99
CA VAL A 354 -10.07 14.40 -2.78
C VAL A 354 -11.01 13.51 -3.57
N LYS A 355 -10.44 12.57 -4.32
CA LYS A 355 -11.17 11.67 -5.22
C LYS A 355 -10.85 10.22 -4.91
N MET A 356 -11.85 9.36 -5.09
CA MET A 356 -11.68 7.91 -5.04
C MET A 356 -11.53 7.37 -6.47
N ILE A 357 -10.51 6.56 -6.72
CA ILE A 357 -10.16 6.03 -8.05
C ILE A 357 -10.04 4.50 -8.03
N GLY A 358 -9.98 3.88 -9.22
CA GLY A 358 -9.85 2.42 -9.36
C GLY A 358 -11.13 1.64 -9.08
N LYS A 359 -12.29 2.28 -9.30
CA LYS A 359 -13.62 1.71 -9.01
C LYS A 359 -14.17 0.82 -10.13
N ASP A 360 -13.58 0.89 -11.31
CA ASP A 360 -14.07 0.19 -12.49
C ASP A 360 -13.43 -1.17 -12.64
N ALA A 361 -14.22 -2.15 -13.07
CA ALA A 361 -13.73 -3.46 -13.47
C ALA A 361 -12.80 -3.34 -14.68
N ILE A 362 -11.75 -4.16 -14.69
CA ILE A 362 -10.86 -4.27 -15.84
C ILE A 362 -11.65 -4.90 -16.99
N PRO A 363 -11.76 -4.24 -18.17
CA PRO A 363 -12.59 -4.74 -19.26
C PRO A 363 -12.20 -6.15 -19.69
N ASN A 364 -13.21 -7.00 -19.86
CA ASN A 364 -13.07 -8.39 -20.32
C ASN A 364 -12.18 -9.27 -19.43
N LEU A 365 -12.02 -8.92 -18.15
CA LEU A 365 -11.22 -9.70 -17.20
C LEU A 365 -12.07 -10.23 -16.04
N THR A 366 -12.04 -11.54 -15.86
CA THR A 366 -12.78 -12.24 -14.80
C THR A 366 -11.92 -13.30 -14.16
N TYR A 367 -12.24 -13.68 -12.93
CA TYR A 367 -11.63 -14.81 -12.24
C TYR A 367 -12.72 -15.72 -11.65
N ILE A 368 -12.34 -16.97 -11.35
CA ILE A 368 -13.26 -17.95 -10.74
C ILE A 368 -13.01 -17.95 -9.23
N LYS A 369 -14.09 -17.71 -8.47
CA LYS A 369 -14.09 -17.82 -7.02
C LYS A 369 -14.93 -19.01 -6.59
N GLU A 370 -14.33 -19.88 -5.78
CA GLU A 370 -15.04 -20.96 -5.12
C GLU A 370 -15.69 -20.45 -3.84
N LYS A 371 -16.98 -20.78 -3.67
CA LYS A 371 -17.74 -20.44 -2.48
C LYS A 371 -18.46 -21.67 -1.98
N LYS A 372 -18.11 -22.09 -0.77
CA LYS A 372 -18.83 -23.16 -0.07
C LYS A 372 -20.16 -22.60 0.44
N VAL A 373 -21.27 -23.17 -0.02
CA VAL A 373 -22.62 -22.83 0.43
C VAL A 373 -23.24 -24.12 0.94
N LYS A 374 -23.40 -24.24 2.26
CA LYS A 374 -23.74 -25.51 2.92
C LYS A 374 -22.71 -26.60 2.57
N SER A 375 -23.14 -27.74 2.04
CA SER A 375 -22.29 -28.87 1.66
C SER A 375 -21.80 -28.81 0.21
N GLU A 376 -22.17 -27.79 -0.56
CA GLU A 376 -21.84 -27.66 -1.98
C GLU A 376 -20.81 -26.57 -2.24
N VAL A 377 -19.86 -26.84 -3.13
CA VAL A 377 -18.92 -25.83 -3.65
C VAL A 377 -19.49 -25.23 -4.93
N LYS A 378 -19.78 -23.92 -4.90
CA LYS A 378 -20.21 -23.18 -6.08
C LYS A 378 -19.05 -22.40 -6.66
N ARG A 379 -18.86 -22.50 -7.98
CA ARG A 379 -17.87 -21.71 -8.73
C ARG A 379 -18.57 -20.48 -9.31
N LEU A 380 -18.09 -19.30 -8.93
CA LEU A 380 -18.63 -18.01 -9.36
C LEU A 380 -17.61 -17.32 -10.25
N THR A 381 -18.03 -16.87 -11.43
CA THR A 381 -17.22 -16.00 -12.28
C THR A 381 -17.45 -14.55 -11.86
N LEU A 382 -16.40 -13.87 -11.41
CA LEU A 382 -16.45 -12.50 -10.90
C LEU A 382 -15.54 -11.59 -11.73
N PRO A 383 -15.88 -10.30 -11.89
CA PRO A 383 -14.99 -9.35 -12.55
C PRO A 383 -13.73 -9.12 -11.70
N VAL A 384 -12.64 -8.73 -12.36
CA VAL A 384 -11.41 -8.31 -11.69
C VAL A 384 -11.36 -6.79 -11.64
N LEU A 385 -11.09 -6.23 -10.46
CA LEU A 385 -10.79 -4.82 -10.27
C LEU A 385 -9.28 -4.65 -10.00
N PRO A 386 -8.73 -3.42 -10.08
CA PRO A 386 -7.30 -3.19 -9.84
C PRO A 386 -6.83 -3.67 -8.45
N SER A 387 -7.66 -3.51 -7.43
CA SER A 387 -7.41 -3.94 -6.05
C SER A 387 -8.73 -4.24 -5.35
N ASP A 388 -8.69 -4.90 -4.20
CA ASP A 388 -9.83 -5.00 -3.29
C ASP A 388 -10.12 -3.66 -2.59
N HIS A 389 -9.14 -2.76 -2.56
CA HIS A 389 -9.26 -1.36 -2.17
C HIS A 389 -9.48 -0.41 -3.37
N TYR A 390 -10.04 0.75 -3.09
CA TYR A 390 -10.03 1.92 -3.98
C TYR A 390 -8.93 2.90 -3.57
N GLY A 391 -8.23 3.48 -4.55
CA GLY A 391 -7.21 4.49 -4.29
C GLY A 391 -7.81 5.84 -3.93
N LEU A 392 -7.10 6.64 -3.13
CA LEU A 392 -7.45 8.02 -2.82
C LEU A 392 -6.44 8.99 -3.44
N LEU A 393 -6.94 9.93 -4.24
CA LEU A 393 -6.15 10.99 -4.88
C LEU A 393 -6.48 12.33 -4.20
N LEU A 394 -5.55 12.85 -3.42
CA LEU A 394 -5.60 14.17 -2.80
C LEU A 394 -5.05 15.22 -3.76
N GLU A 395 -5.73 16.37 -3.82
CA GLU A 395 -5.25 17.58 -4.48
C GLU A 395 -5.05 18.68 -3.43
N ILE A 396 -3.84 19.23 -3.34
CA ILE A 396 -3.53 20.40 -2.50
C ILE A 396 -2.96 21.53 -3.35
N SER A 397 -3.21 22.77 -2.94
CA SER A 397 -2.69 23.96 -3.60
C SER A 397 -2.03 24.88 -2.57
N PRO A 398 -0.92 25.55 -2.89
CA PRO A 398 -0.39 26.62 -2.05
C PRO A 398 -1.49 27.65 -1.74
N GLN A 399 -1.47 28.18 -0.50
CA GLN A 399 -2.45 29.16 -0.01
C GLN A 399 -2.29 30.54 -0.64
#